data_AF-A0A8E2JF29-F1
#
_entry.id   AF-A0A8E2JF29-F1
#
_cell.length_a   1.000
_cell.length_b   1.000
_cell.length_c   1.000
_cell.angle_alpha   90.00
_cell.angle_beta   90.00
_cell.angle_gamma   90.00
#
_symmetry.space_group_name_H-M   'P 1'
#
loop_
_entity.id
_entity.type
_entity.pdbx_description
1 polymer ?
#
loop_
_entity_poly.entity_id
_entity_poly.type
_entity_poly.pdbx_seq_one_letter_code
_entity_poly.pdbx_strand_id
1 'polypeptide(L)'
;MQMYIKKLANATENAFADRSMMLGENEELFRQNCEKEVRASTRAKKVGTARVMKYEDILKEQELREKKESKKRARPGRPKKKQLEPDQQKQNPKRRKYSERDTAISEIAASGLEDYCSVMEF
;
A
#
# COMPACT_ATOMS: atom_id res chain seq x y z
N MET A 1 -28.57 -35.47 39.10
CA MET A 1 -28.85 -35.01 37.72
C MET A 1 -29.19 -33.51 37.64
N GLN A 2 -30.14 -33.00 38.43
CA GLN A 2 -30.55 -31.57 38.40
C GLN A 2 -29.41 -30.54 38.65
N MET A 3 -28.44 -30.85 39.51
CA MET A 3 -27.31 -29.94 39.77
C MET A 3 -26.42 -29.70 38.54
N TYR A 4 -26.21 -30.73 37.71
CA TYR A 4 -25.40 -30.62 36.50
C TYR A 4 -26.10 -29.78 35.44
N ILE A 5 -27.42 -29.89 35.34
CA ILE A 5 -28.24 -29.07 34.43
C ILE A 5 -28.18 -27.60 34.82
N LYS A 6 -28.26 -27.27 36.12
CA LYS A 6 -28.11 -25.89 36.60
C LYS A 6 -26.72 -25.32 36.34
N LYS A 7 -25.67 -26.13 36.55
CA LYS A 7 -24.29 -25.72 36.23
C LYS A 7 -24.10 -25.46 34.74
N LEU A 8 -24.67 -26.32 33.90
CA LEU A 8 -24.64 -26.14 32.45
C LEU A 8 -25.37 -24.86 32.04
N ALA A 9 -26.58 -24.64 32.56
CA ALA A 9 -27.37 -23.44 32.26
C ALA A 9 -26.63 -22.14 32.66
N ASN A 10 -26.05 -22.11 33.86
CA ASN A 10 -25.28 -20.96 34.33
C ASN A 10 -24.00 -20.74 33.50
N ALA A 11 -23.28 -21.82 33.16
CA ALA A 11 -22.12 -21.74 32.28
C ALA A 11 -22.48 -21.22 30.88
N THR A 12 -23.62 -21.66 30.32
CA THR A 12 -24.08 -21.16 29.03
C THR A 12 -24.49 -19.69 29.10
N GLU A 13 -25.17 -19.27 30.16
CA GLU A 13 -25.57 -17.88 30.36
C GLU A 13 -24.34 -16.95 30.43
N ASN A 14 -23.33 -17.32 31.23
CA ASN A 14 -22.08 -16.57 31.30
C ASN A 14 -21.35 -16.55 29.96
N ALA A 15 -21.28 -17.67 29.24
CA ALA A 15 -20.64 -17.73 27.92
C ALA A 15 -21.35 -16.83 26.89
N PHE A 16 -22.69 -16.74 26.94
CA PHE A 16 -23.44 -15.82 26.09
C PHE A 16 -23.23 -14.36 26.49
N ALA A 17 -23.20 -14.06 27.78
CA ALA A 17 -22.90 -12.71 28.28
C ALA A 17 -21.50 -12.25 27.84
N ASP A 18 -20.48 -13.08 28.04
CA ASP A 18 -19.10 -12.82 27.63
C ASP A 18 -19.01 -12.61 26.11
N ARG A 19 -19.66 -13.48 25.33
CA ARG A 19 -19.68 -13.36 23.87
C ARG A 19 -20.35 -12.06 23.42
N SER A 20 -21.45 -11.66 24.06
CA SER A 20 -22.14 -10.41 23.75
C SER A 20 -21.26 -9.20 24.04
N MET A 21 -20.56 -9.19 25.18
CA MET A 21 -19.62 -8.13 25.55
C MET A 21 -18.47 -8.03 24.54
N MET A 22 -17.82 -9.16 24.24
CA MET A 22 -16.69 -9.22 23.30
C MET A 22 -17.07 -8.81 21.88
N LEU A 23 -18.30 -9.11 21.44
CA LEU A 23 -18.80 -8.66 20.14
C LEU A 23 -19.01 -7.14 20.11
N GLY A 24 -19.60 -6.57 21.16
CA GLY A 24 -19.76 -5.12 21.26
C GLY A 24 -18.42 -4.38 21.25
N GLU A 25 -17.43 -4.87 22.00
CA GLU A 25 -16.08 -4.32 22.00
C GLU A 25 -15.40 -4.44 20.63
N ASN A 26 -15.54 -5.59 19.96
CA ASN A 26 -14.99 -5.78 18.62
C ASN A 26 -15.65 -4.86 17.58
N GLU A 27 -16.96 -4.63 17.65
CA GLU A 27 -17.67 -3.71 16.76
C GLU A 27 -17.18 -2.26 16.94
N GLU A 28 -16.97 -1.84 18.20
CA GLU A 28 -16.44 -0.52 18.50
C GLU A 28 -15.00 -0.36 18.02
N LEU A 29 -14.13 -1.36 18.27
CA LEU A 29 -12.78 -1.38 17.71
C LEU A 29 -12.77 -1.39 16.19
N PHE A 30 -13.69 -2.13 15.57
CA PHE A 30 -13.84 -2.15 14.11
C PHE A 30 -14.23 -0.77 13.59
N ARG A 31 -15.17 -0.09 14.24
CA ARG A 31 -15.55 1.29 13.90
C ARG A 31 -14.37 2.25 14.00
N GLN A 32 -13.62 2.19 15.10
CA GLN A 32 -12.42 3.02 15.30
C GLN A 32 -11.30 2.70 14.29
N ASN A 33 -11.11 1.42 13.97
CA ASN A 33 -10.14 0.99 12.97
C ASN A 33 -10.55 1.45 11.58
N CYS A 34 -11.82 1.29 11.20
CA CYS A 34 -12.35 1.80 9.95
C CYS A 34 -12.26 3.32 9.88
N GLU A 35 -12.52 4.06 10.95
CA GLU A 35 -12.30 5.52 10.98
C GLU A 35 -10.83 5.90 10.83
N LYS A 36 -9.91 5.11 11.39
CA LYS A 36 -8.46 5.28 11.22
C LYS A 36 -8.00 4.93 9.82
N GLU A 37 -8.55 3.87 9.21
CA GLU A 37 -8.30 3.47 7.83
C GLU A 37 -8.88 4.48 6.85
N VAL A 38 -10.10 4.98 7.09
CA VAL A 38 -10.70 6.07 6.33
C VAL A 38 -9.83 7.30 6.48
N ARG A 39 -9.42 7.70 7.69
CA ARG A 39 -8.47 8.82 7.88
C ARG A 39 -7.14 8.58 7.16
N ALA A 40 -6.64 7.35 7.11
CA ALA A 40 -5.40 6.99 6.39
C ALA A 40 -5.58 6.94 4.86
N SER A 41 -6.75 6.54 4.38
CA SER A 41 -7.13 6.43 2.97
C SER A 41 -7.52 7.78 2.38
N THR A 42 -8.16 8.64 3.18
CA THR A 42 -8.43 10.06 2.87
C THR A 42 -7.14 10.89 2.79
N ARG A 43 -5.96 10.35 3.16
CA ARG A 43 -4.67 11.04 3.01
C ARG A 43 -4.13 10.99 1.58
N ALA A 44 -4.64 11.90 0.80
CA ALA A 44 -3.89 13.03 0.27
C ALA A 44 -4.75 13.66 -0.82
N LYS A 45 -5.22 14.88 -0.62
CA LYS A 45 -5.64 15.67 -1.77
C LYS A 45 -4.35 16.02 -2.51
N LYS A 46 -4.11 15.33 -3.64
CA LYS A 46 -2.94 15.59 -4.47
C LYS A 46 -3.24 16.89 -5.25
N VAL A 47 -2.51 17.95 -4.93
CA VAL A 47 -2.59 19.22 -5.65
C VAL A 47 -1.32 19.31 -6.49
N GLY A 48 -1.45 19.07 -7.80
CA GLY A 48 -0.30 18.93 -8.70
C GLY A 48 0.60 17.76 -8.28
N THR A 49 1.86 18.05 -7.95
CA THR A 49 2.85 17.05 -7.47
C THR A 49 2.82 16.85 -5.96
N ALA A 50 2.27 17.81 -5.21
CA ALA A 50 2.29 17.82 -3.75
C ALA A 50 1.12 17.02 -3.16
N ARG A 51 1.39 16.28 -2.07
CA ARG A 51 0.37 15.60 -1.25
C ARG A 51 0.03 16.49 -0.06
N VAL A 52 -1.22 16.96 0.01
CA VAL A 52 -1.70 17.77 1.14
C VAL A 52 -2.40 16.86 2.16
N MET A 53 -1.95 16.93 3.40
CA MET A 53 -2.47 16.20 4.56
C MET A 53 -2.43 17.11 5.80
N LYS A 54 -3.21 16.80 6.84
CA LYS A 54 -3.24 17.64 8.07
C LYS A 54 -1.88 17.63 8.76
N TYR A 55 -1.56 18.68 9.51
CA TYR A 55 -0.23 18.81 10.16
C TYR A 55 0.12 17.62 11.08
N GLU A 56 -0.83 17.17 11.91
CA GLU A 56 -0.65 15.98 12.76
C GLU A 56 -0.32 14.72 11.96
N ASP A 57 -0.88 14.62 10.76
CA ASP A 57 -0.67 13.50 9.86
C ASP A 57 0.75 13.51 9.29
N ILE A 58 1.29 14.71 9.00
CA ILE A 58 2.66 14.93 8.51
C ILE A 58 3.66 14.46 9.56
N LEU A 59 3.48 14.88 10.82
CA LEU A 59 4.35 14.48 11.94
C LEU A 59 4.38 12.96 12.13
N LYS A 60 3.20 12.31 12.12
CA LYS A 60 3.10 10.84 12.23
C LYS A 60 3.79 10.12 11.07
N GLU A 61 3.70 10.66 9.85
CA GLU A 61 4.38 10.06 8.69
C GLU A 61 5.90 10.27 8.71
N GLN A 62 6.36 11.42 9.22
CA GLN A 62 7.79 11.69 9.45
C GLN A 62 8.36 10.70 10.49
N GLU A 63 7.69 10.55 11.63
CA GLU A 63 8.12 9.59 12.67
C GLU A 63 8.15 8.15 12.13
N LEU A 64 7.17 7.75 11.32
CA LEU A 64 7.14 6.43 10.69
C LEU A 64 8.28 6.24 9.68
N ARG A 65 8.66 7.30 8.95
CA ARG A 65 9.81 7.31 8.03
C ARG A 65 11.12 7.15 8.79
N GLU A 66 11.32 7.91 9.86
CA GLU A 66 12.51 7.82 10.72
C GLU A 66 12.66 6.42 11.34
N LYS A 67 11.56 5.84 11.84
CA LYS A 67 11.54 4.44 12.33
C LYS A 67 11.87 3.42 11.24
N LYS A 68 11.46 3.65 9.99
CA LYS A 68 11.82 2.80 8.86
C LYS A 68 13.28 2.98 8.45
N GLU A 69 13.82 4.19 8.52
CA GLU A 69 15.22 4.48 8.23
C GLU A 69 16.16 3.93 9.29
N SER A 70 15.83 4.04 10.58
CA SER A 70 16.62 3.41 11.65
C SER A 70 16.64 1.89 11.53
N LYS A 71 15.52 1.26 11.16
CA LYS A 71 15.45 -0.18 10.83
C LYS A 71 16.26 -0.56 9.60
N LYS A 72 16.36 0.31 8.59
CA LYS A 72 17.24 0.11 7.43
C LYS A 72 18.71 0.26 7.80
N ARG A 73 19.05 1.19 8.69
CA ARG A 73 20.42 1.40 9.21
C ARG A 73 20.86 0.24 10.12
N ALA A 74 19.94 -0.40 10.83
CA ALA A 74 20.20 -1.58 11.68
C ALA A 74 20.40 -2.89 10.89
N ARG A 75 20.19 -2.90 9.57
CA ARG A 75 20.58 -4.02 8.69
C ARG A 75 21.83 -3.61 7.90
N PRO A 76 23.05 -3.91 8.39
CA PRO A 76 24.24 -3.69 7.59
C PRO A 76 24.21 -4.69 6.43
N GLY A 77 24.31 -4.18 5.20
CA GLY A 77 24.60 -5.00 4.03
C GLY A 77 23.39 -5.57 3.28
N ARG A 78 22.75 -4.74 2.47
CA ARG A 78 22.55 -5.15 1.07
C ARG A 78 23.36 -4.19 0.22
N PRO A 79 24.43 -4.65 -0.47
CA PRO A 79 25.25 -3.73 -1.25
C PRO A 79 24.37 -3.07 -2.31
N LYS A 80 24.36 -1.74 -2.33
CA LYS A 80 23.93 -1.00 -3.51
C LYS A 80 24.91 -1.40 -4.61
N LYS A 81 24.46 -2.24 -5.55
CA LYS A 81 25.20 -2.53 -6.77
C LYS A 81 25.46 -1.17 -7.43
N LYS A 82 26.74 -0.77 -7.47
CA LYS A 82 27.19 0.35 -8.29
C LYS A 82 26.64 0.12 -9.69
N GLN A 83 25.92 1.10 -10.20
CA GLN A 83 25.68 1.22 -11.63
C GLN A 83 27.05 1.35 -12.28
N LEU A 84 27.46 0.27 -12.94
CA LEU A 84 28.43 0.27 -14.03
C LEU A 84 27.68 -0.40 -15.19
N GLU A 85 27.93 0.12 -16.37
CA GLU A 85 27.13 0.07 -17.59
C GLU A 85 26.56 -1.30 -18.00
N PRO A 86 25.46 -1.31 -18.78
CA PRO A 86 24.60 -2.46 -18.99
C PRO A 86 25.05 -3.26 -20.21
N ASP A 87 25.39 -4.54 -20.02
CA ASP A 87 25.36 -5.48 -21.14
C ASP A 87 24.58 -6.74 -20.77
N GLN A 88 23.46 -6.85 -21.47
CA GLN A 88 22.78 -8.03 -21.97
C GLN A 88 22.36 -9.18 -21.00
N GLN A 89 21.03 -9.35 -21.01
CA GLN A 89 20.28 -10.61 -21.07
C GLN A 89 20.01 -11.38 -19.76
N LYS A 90 18.81 -11.19 -19.19
CA LYS A 90 17.66 -12.12 -19.34
C LYS A 90 16.47 -11.72 -18.44
N GLN A 91 15.46 -11.18 -19.13
CA GLN A 91 14.00 -11.18 -18.94
C GLN A 91 13.38 -11.61 -17.59
N ASN A 92 12.51 -10.73 -17.05
CA ASN A 92 11.13 -11.11 -16.69
C ASN A 92 10.20 -9.88 -16.85
N PRO A 93 9.02 -9.99 -17.52
CA PRO A 93 8.36 -8.86 -18.19
C PRO A 93 7.41 -8.12 -17.26
N LYS A 94 7.94 -7.23 -16.42
CA LYS A 94 7.11 -6.22 -15.75
C LYS A 94 7.10 -4.98 -16.62
N ARG A 95 6.02 -4.86 -17.42
CA ARG A 95 5.54 -3.69 -18.17
C ARG A 95 6.42 -2.46 -17.94
N ARG A 96 7.48 -2.32 -18.74
CA ARG A 96 8.13 -1.03 -18.91
C ARG A 96 7.03 -0.15 -19.49
N LYS A 97 6.60 0.89 -18.76
CA LYS A 97 5.81 1.95 -19.36
C LYS A 97 6.72 2.54 -20.44
N TYR A 98 6.48 2.16 -21.67
CA TYR A 98 7.01 2.91 -22.80
C TYR A 98 6.59 4.36 -22.60
N SER A 99 7.50 5.29 -22.86
CA SER A 99 7.08 6.69 -22.91
C SER A 99 6.06 6.81 -24.04
N GLU A 100 5.11 7.74 -23.94
CA GLU A 100 4.10 7.96 -24.99
C GLU A 100 4.77 8.15 -26.37
N ARG A 101 5.97 8.74 -26.38
CA ARG A 101 6.83 8.88 -27.56
C ARG A 101 7.23 7.52 -28.15
N ASP A 102 7.70 6.58 -27.34
CA ASP A 102 8.13 5.27 -27.84
C ASP A 102 6.96 4.44 -28.36
N THR A 103 5.78 4.55 -27.73
CA THR A 103 4.56 3.90 -28.22
C THR A 103 4.14 4.50 -29.56
N ALA A 104 4.12 5.83 -29.67
CA ALA A 104 3.81 6.51 -30.93
C ALA A 104 4.79 6.12 -32.05
N ILE A 105 6.10 6.04 -31.76
CA ILE A 105 7.11 5.59 -32.74
C ILE A 105 6.82 4.16 -33.21
N SER A 106 6.48 3.25 -32.29
CA SER A 106 6.17 1.86 -32.66
C SER A 106 4.88 1.73 -33.50
N GLU A 107 3.88 2.60 -33.27
CA GLU A 107 2.64 2.61 -34.04
C GLU A 107 2.83 3.20 -35.44
N ILE A 108 3.66 4.25 -35.56
CA ILE A 108 4.05 4.84 -36.85
C ILE A 108 4.81 3.81 -37.68
N ALA A 109 5.71 3.07 -37.04
CA ALA A 109 6.47 1.99 -37.66
C ALA A 109 5.58 0.87 -38.18
N ALA A 110 4.65 0.39 -37.34
CA ALA A 110 3.68 -0.62 -37.75
C ALA A 110 2.77 -0.16 -38.91
N SER A 111 2.55 1.15 -39.03
CA SER A 111 1.75 1.74 -40.11
C SER A 111 2.54 2.01 -41.39
N GLY A 112 3.88 1.82 -41.39
CA GLY A 112 4.75 2.09 -42.53
C GLY A 112 4.85 3.58 -42.90
N LEU A 113 4.57 4.47 -41.95
CA LEU A 113 4.55 5.92 -42.13
C LEU A 113 5.82 6.61 -41.58
N GLU A 114 6.87 5.82 -41.31
CA GLU A 114 8.12 6.29 -40.72
C GLU A 114 8.74 7.43 -41.54
N ASP A 115 8.81 7.25 -42.87
CA ASP A 115 9.41 8.21 -43.80
C ASP A 115 8.65 9.54 -43.94
N TYR A 116 7.41 9.60 -43.43
CA TYR A 116 6.52 10.77 -43.53
C TYR A 116 6.37 11.53 -42.20
N CYS A 117 6.93 11.03 -41.09
CA CYS A 117 6.78 11.61 -39.76
C CYS A 117 8.11 12.19 -39.21
N SER A 118 8.51 13.36 -39.74
CA SER A 118 9.70 14.11 -39.26
C SER A 118 9.52 14.81 -37.90
N VAL A 119 8.29 14.86 -37.38
CA VAL A 119 7.95 15.55 -36.12
C VAL A 119 8.60 14.89 -34.89
N MET A 120 9.04 13.64 -35.01
CA MET A 120 9.59 12.85 -33.91
C MET A 120 11.13 12.89 -33.83
N GLU A 121 11.80 13.75 -34.59
CA GLU A 121 13.28 13.83 -34.68
C GLU A 121 13.92 14.92 -33.79
N PHE A 122 13.17 15.60 -32.91
CA PHE A 122 13.68 16.62 -31.97
C PHE A 122 14.16 16.04 -30.64
#